data_AF-A0A9P0G0X9-F1
#
_entry.id   AF-A0A9P0G0X9-F1
#
_cell.length_a   1.000
_cell.length_b   1.000
_cell.length_c   1.000
_cell.angle_alpha   90.00
_cell.angle_beta   90.00
_cell.angle_gamma   90.00
#
_symmetry.space_group_name_H-M   'P 1'
#
loop_
_entity.id
_entity.type
_entity.pdbx_description
1 polymer ?
#
loop_
_entity_poly.entity_id
_entity_poly.type
_entity_poly.pdbx_seq_one_letter_code
_entity_poly.pdbx_strand_id
1 'polypeptide(L)'
;MKISDRRYTLIICFQLALVLIDICFNVLSSVVTVKKGFQLTGYIIQDALQLVAFVILSMSVFQTSVFEAGFVELLYKKFRITMLTASVYFLSTVSFQSYDMILRWSSSSPGPRCPYLSALQVLQWTVAPIHYYSYKRAALKISDPRLYRDDWINHQLNHMRS
;
A
#
# COMPACT_ATOMS: atom_id res chain seq x y z
N MET A 1 -3.61 19.81 -19.13
CA MET A 1 -5.04 19.59 -18.78
C MET A 1 -5.19 19.88 -17.29
N LYS A 2 -5.85 20.97 -16.86
CA LYS A 2 -5.97 21.33 -15.42
C LYS A 2 -6.87 20.32 -14.70
N ILE A 3 -6.29 19.28 -14.13
CA ILE A 3 -7.00 18.32 -13.27
C ILE A 3 -7.38 19.08 -11.99
N SER A 4 -8.68 19.13 -11.68
CA SER A 4 -9.23 19.88 -10.53
C SER A 4 -8.75 19.29 -9.20
N ASP A 5 -8.27 20.13 -8.28
CA ASP A 5 -7.82 19.80 -6.91
C ASP A 5 -8.79 18.88 -6.14
N ARG A 6 -10.09 18.94 -6.47
CA ARG A 6 -11.12 18.04 -5.91
C ARG A 6 -10.90 16.56 -6.27
N ARG A 7 -10.56 16.26 -7.52
CA ARG A 7 -10.31 14.87 -7.97
C ARG A 7 -9.12 14.27 -7.23
N TYR A 8 -8.09 15.08 -7.07
CA TYR A 8 -6.88 14.70 -6.37
C TYR A 8 -7.15 14.38 -4.89
N THR A 9 -7.89 15.26 -4.22
CA THR A 9 -8.32 15.08 -2.81
C THR A 9 -9.16 13.82 -2.64
N LEU A 10 -10.06 13.52 -3.58
CA LEU A 10 -10.86 12.29 -3.56
C LEU A 10 -10.02 11.02 -3.68
N ILE A 11 -9.01 11.01 -4.57
CA ILE A 11 -8.10 9.86 -4.71
C ILE A 11 -7.34 9.61 -3.41
N ILE A 12 -6.81 10.64 -2.75
CA ILE A 12 -6.16 10.49 -1.45
C ILE A 12 -7.12 10.00 -0.38
N CYS A 13 -8.31 10.59 -0.29
CA CYS A 13 -9.29 10.19 0.71
C CYS A 13 -9.66 8.72 0.55
N PHE A 14 -9.87 8.28 -0.69
CA PHE A 14 -10.12 6.88 -1.02
C PHE A 14 -8.93 5.98 -0.66
N GLN A 15 -7.71 6.38 -1.00
CA GLN A 15 -6.49 5.63 -0.64
C GLN A 15 -6.29 5.51 0.88
N LEU A 16 -6.55 6.58 1.64
CA LEU A 16 -6.48 6.55 3.10
C LEU A 16 -7.56 5.64 3.69
N ALA A 17 -8.78 5.65 3.12
CA ALA A 17 -9.84 4.74 3.52
C ALA A 17 -9.47 3.27 3.28
N LEU A 18 -8.85 2.95 2.14
CA LEU A 18 -8.37 1.58 1.86
C LEU A 18 -7.33 1.11 2.88
N VAL A 19 -6.36 1.97 3.25
CA VAL A 19 -5.36 1.64 4.27
C VAL A 19 -6.01 1.46 5.65
N LEU A 20 -6.99 2.29 6.00
CA LEU A 20 -7.74 2.13 7.26
C LEU A 20 -8.50 0.80 7.29
N ILE A 21 -9.13 0.41 6.18
CA ILE A 21 -9.82 -0.87 6.07
C ILE A 21 -8.83 -2.03 6.25
N ASP A 22 -7.65 -1.97 5.63
CA ASP A 22 -6.60 -2.98 5.82
C ASP A 22 -6.15 -3.11 7.29
N ILE A 23 -5.93 -1.99 7.98
CA ILE A 23 -5.61 -1.97 9.41
C ILE A 23 -6.71 -2.66 10.23
N CYS A 24 -7.98 -2.35 9.94
CA CYS A 24 -9.11 -2.98 10.61
C CYS A 24 -9.13 -4.49 10.39
N PHE A 25 -8.88 -4.97 9.17
CA PHE A 25 -8.81 -6.40 8.87
C PHE A 25 -7.68 -7.09 9.62
N ASN A 26 -6.49 -6.50 9.68
CA ASN A 26 -5.37 -7.07 10.43
C ASN A 26 -5.65 -7.20 11.93
N VAL A 27 -6.27 -6.18 12.53
CA VAL A 27 -6.63 -6.20 13.95
C VAL A 27 -7.75 -7.20 14.22
N LEU A 28 -8.81 -7.19 13.40
CA LEU A 28 -9.95 -8.10 13.54
C LEU A 28 -9.54 -9.56 13.34
N SER A 29 -8.68 -9.86 12.37
CA SER A 29 -8.16 -11.20 12.12
C SER A 29 -7.40 -11.77 13.32
N SER A 30 -6.68 -10.92 14.06
CA SER A 30 -5.93 -11.35 15.24
C SER A 30 -6.81 -11.57 16.48
N VAL A 31 -7.93 -10.84 16.60
CA VAL A 31 -8.78 -10.83 17.81
C VAL A 31 -10.00 -11.75 17.67
N VAL A 32 -10.60 -11.80 16.50
CA VAL A 32 -11.87 -12.50 16.28
C VAL A 32 -11.63 -13.89 15.72
N THR A 33 -12.12 -14.91 16.42
CA THR A 33 -12.14 -16.29 15.90
C THR A 33 -13.38 -16.48 15.05
N VAL A 34 -13.23 -16.35 13.74
CA VAL A 34 -14.28 -16.60 12.74
C VAL A 34 -14.27 -18.04 12.23
N LYS A 35 -15.41 -18.52 11.72
CA LYS A 35 -15.50 -19.82 11.03
C LYS A 35 -14.56 -19.82 9.80
N LYS A 36 -13.97 -20.97 9.50
CA LYS A 36 -12.96 -21.16 8.42
C LYS A 36 -13.35 -20.49 7.09
N GLY A 37 -14.61 -20.64 6.65
CA GLY A 37 -15.11 -20.06 5.40
C GLY A 37 -15.17 -18.53 5.41
N PHE A 38 -15.67 -17.92 6.49
CA PHE A 38 -15.74 -16.46 6.61
C PHE A 38 -14.34 -15.83 6.68
N GLN A 39 -13.41 -16.51 7.35
CA GLN A 39 -12.02 -16.07 7.44
C GLN A 39 -11.34 -16.02 6.06
N LEU A 40 -11.54 -17.07 5.25
CA LEU A 40 -11.03 -17.13 3.88
C LEU A 40 -11.58 -15.99 3.03
N THR A 41 -12.89 -15.73 3.09
CA THR A 41 -13.49 -14.62 2.35
C THR A 41 -12.90 -13.28 2.79
N GLY A 42 -12.67 -13.09 4.10
CA GLY A 42 -12.01 -11.88 4.62
C GLY A 42 -10.62 -11.66 4.05
N TYR A 43 -9.79 -12.71 4.01
CA TYR A 43 -8.44 -12.66 3.43
C TYR A 43 -8.45 -12.30 1.94
N ILE A 44 -9.33 -12.93 1.15
CA ILE A 44 -9.46 -12.61 -0.29
C ILE A 44 -9.87 -11.14 -0.50
N ILE A 45 -10.82 -10.64 0.30
CA ILE A 45 -11.26 -9.24 0.22
C ILE A 45 -10.11 -8.31 0.61
N GLN A 46 -9.39 -8.59 1.69
CA GLN A 46 -8.25 -7.78 2.15
C GLN A 46 -7.17 -7.70 1.06
N ASP A 47 -6.78 -8.84 0.48
CA ASP A 47 -5.76 -8.90 -0.57
C ASP A 47 -6.17 -8.12 -1.82
N ALA A 48 -7.44 -8.23 -2.23
CA ALA A 48 -7.97 -7.48 -3.36
C ALA A 48 -7.94 -5.97 -3.10
N LEU A 49 -8.36 -5.51 -1.92
CA LEU A 49 -8.32 -4.10 -1.54
C LEU A 49 -6.90 -3.55 -1.48
N GLN A 50 -5.96 -4.35 -0.98
CA GLN A 50 -4.55 -3.97 -0.93
C GLN A 50 -3.91 -3.87 -2.32
N LEU A 51 -4.26 -4.80 -3.22
CA LEU A 51 -3.83 -4.75 -4.62
C LEU A 51 -4.42 -3.53 -5.33
N VAL A 52 -5.69 -3.22 -5.11
CA VAL A 52 -6.32 -1.98 -5.63
C VAL A 52 -5.60 -0.75 -5.11
N ALA A 53 -5.29 -0.68 -3.80
CA ALA A 53 -4.55 0.43 -3.21
C ALA A 53 -3.15 0.62 -3.84
N PHE A 54 -2.47 -0.49 -4.16
CA PHE A 54 -1.18 -0.49 -4.83
C PHE A 54 -1.28 -0.02 -6.29
N VAL A 55 -2.28 -0.50 -7.04
CA VAL A 55 -2.51 -0.11 -8.43
C VAL A 55 -2.87 1.37 -8.53
N ILE A 56 -3.75 1.89 -7.66
CA ILE A 56 -4.11 3.31 -7.66
C ILE A 56 -2.90 4.17 -7.35
N LEU A 57 -2.06 3.76 -6.38
CA LEU A 57 -0.82 4.49 -6.06
C LEU A 57 0.14 4.51 -7.25
N SER A 58 0.33 3.37 -7.90
CA SER A 58 1.17 3.26 -9.10
C SER A 58 0.66 4.13 -10.25
N MET A 59 -0.64 4.05 -10.54
CA MET A 59 -1.29 4.87 -11.57
C MET A 59 -1.19 6.36 -11.26
N SER A 60 -1.36 6.75 -10.00
CA SER A 60 -1.23 8.15 -9.57
C SER A 60 0.17 8.70 -9.80
N VAL A 61 1.21 7.86 -9.68
CA VAL A 61 2.59 8.21 -9.99
C VAL A 61 2.77 8.37 -11.51
N PHE A 62 2.28 7.43 -12.33
CA PHE A 62 2.42 7.51 -13.79
C PHE A 62 1.65 8.67 -14.43
N GLN A 63 0.54 9.11 -13.82
CA GLN A 63 -0.26 10.25 -14.30
C GLN A 63 0.33 11.62 -13.93
N THR A 64 1.51 11.69 -13.31
CA THR A 64 2.14 12.99 -12.98
C THR A 64 2.83 13.61 -14.20
N SER A 65 2.73 14.93 -14.33
CA SER A 65 3.39 15.73 -15.39
C SER A 65 4.92 15.54 -15.41
N VAL A 66 5.51 15.18 -14.27
CA VAL A 66 6.94 14.84 -14.13
C VAL A 66 7.31 13.59 -14.92
N PHE A 67 6.40 12.61 -15.02
CA PHE A 67 6.57 11.43 -15.86
C PHE A 67 6.44 11.79 -17.35
N GLU A 68 5.47 12.64 -17.71
CA GLU A 68 5.29 13.15 -19.08
C GLU A 68 6.50 13.99 -19.55
N ALA A 69 7.15 14.71 -18.65
CA ALA A 69 8.36 15.50 -18.92
C ALA A 69 9.66 14.67 -19.00
N GLY A 70 9.61 13.34 -18.86
CA GLY A 70 10.76 12.44 -19.00
C GLY A 70 11.64 12.29 -17.75
N PHE A 71 11.26 12.89 -16.61
CA PHE A 71 12.01 12.82 -15.35
C PHE A 71 11.71 11.53 -14.54
N VAL A 72 11.69 10.39 -15.20
CA VAL A 72 11.36 9.08 -14.61
C VAL A 72 12.33 8.72 -13.47
N GLU A 73 13.62 9.05 -13.61
CA GLU A 73 14.63 8.75 -12.59
C GLU A 73 14.37 9.50 -11.26
N LEU A 74 13.92 10.75 -11.33
CA LEU A 74 13.61 11.56 -10.15
C LEU A 74 12.39 11.00 -9.41
N LEU A 75 11.38 10.57 -10.17
CA LEU A 75 10.16 9.97 -9.67
C LEU A 75 10.47 8.60 -9.01
N TYR A 76 11.27 7.78 -9.68
CA TYR A 76 11.74 6.50 -9.15
C TYR A 76 12.50 6.68 -7.83
N LYS A 77 13.48 7.61 -7.75
CA LYS A 77 14.20 7.89 -6.50
C LYS A 77 13.26 8.30 -5.35
N LYS A 78 12.18 9.03 -5.66
CA LYS A 78 11.24 9.56 -4.66
C LYS A 78 10.22 8.52 -4.17
N PHE A 79 9.78 7.61 -5.03
CA PHE A 79 8.73 6.62 -4.73
C PHE A 79 9.21 5.17 -4.56
N ARG A 80 10.47 4.85 -4.88
CA ARG A 80 11.02 3.47 -4.76
C ARG A 80 10.79 2.85 -3.39
N ILE A 81 10.92 3.65 -2.32
CA ILE A 81 10.76 3.16 -0.94
C ILE A 81 9.31 2.76 -0.69
N THR A 82 8.35 3.56 -1.15
CA THR A 82 6.92 3.26 -1.00
C THR A 82 6.52 2.04 -1.81
N MET A 83 7.00 1.91 -3.05
CA MET A 83 6.72 0.74 -3.88
C MET A 83 7.31 -0.53 -3.26
N LEU A 84 8.59 -0.48 -2.83
CA LEU A 84 9.25 -1.62 -2.19
C LEU A 84 8.55 -2.02 -0.90
N THR A 85 8.22 -1.06 -0.03
CA THR A 85 7.53 -1.34 1.23
C THR A 85 6.13 -1.90 1.00
N ALA A 86 5.40 -1.43 -0.02
CA ALA A 86 4.10 -2.00 -0.41
C ALA A 86 4.21 -3.44 -0.93
N SER A 87 5.21 -3.74 -1.77
CA SER A 87 5.45 -5.10 -2.27
C SER A 87 5.83 -6.06 -1.14
N VAL A 88 6.77 -5.66 -0.28
CA VAL A 88 7.20 -6.48 0.88
C VAL A 88 6.04 -6.73 1.83
N TYR A 89 5.22 -5.70 2.08
CA TYR A 89 4.06 -5.81 2.96
C TYR A 89 2.98 -6.75 2.38
N PHE A 90 2.67 -6.63 1.09
CA PHE A 90 1.73 -7.54 0.41
C PHE A 90 2.20 -9.00 0.47
N LEU A 91 3.46 -9.26 0.12
CA LEU A 91 4.03 -10.61 0.19
C LEU A 91 4.01 -11.19 1.61
N SER A 92 4.33 -10.37 2.62
CA SER A 92 4.30 -10.77 4.03
C SER A 92 2.87 -11.12 4.47
N THR A 93 1.89 -10.34 4.03
CA THR A 93 0.47 -10.52 4.35
C THR A 93 -0.07 -11.81 3.73
N VAL A 94 0.16 -12.02 2.43
CA VAL A 94 -0.24 -13.26 1.73
C VAL A 94 0.44 -14.49 2.33
N SER A 95 1.73 -14.39 2.67
CA SER A 95 2.47 -15.50 3.30
C SER A 95 1.87 -15.88 4.65
N PHE A 96 1.57 -14.89 5.50
CA PHE A 96 0.93 -15.10 6.79
C PHE A 96 -0.45 -15.74 6.65
N GLN A 97 -1.31 -15.18 5.78
CA GLN A 97 -2.67 -15.68 5.55
C GLN A 97 -2.65 -17.12 4.99
N SER A 98 -1.76 -17.42 4.05
CA SER A 98 -1.60 -18.75 3.46
C SER A 98 -1.23 -19.78 4.53
N TYR A 99 -0.27 -19.44 5.40
CA TYR A 99 0.19 -20.34 6.45
C TYR A 99 -0.85 -20.54 7.56
N ASP A 100 -1.53 -19.47 7.97
CA ASP A 100 -2.65 -19.54 8.93
C ASP A 100 -3.79 -20.42 8.39
N MET A 101 -4.10 -20.30 7.09
CA MET A 101 -5.13 -21.11 6.45
C MET A 101 -4.75 -22.59 6.40
N ILE A 102 -3.52 -22.92 5.99
CA ILE A 102 -3.04 -24.31 5.96
C ILE A 102 -3.18 -24.94 7.35
N LEU A 103 -2.75 -24.24 8.40
CA LEU A 103 -2.80 -24.76 9.77
C LEU A 103 -4.26 -24.99 10.23
N ARG A 104 -5.13 -23.99 10.05
CA ARG A 104 -6.54 -24.06 10.48
C ARG A 104 -7.36 -25.10 9.71
N TRP A 105 -7.06 -25.31 8.43
CA TRP A 105 -7.79 -26.29 7.62
C TRP A 105 -7.26 -27.71 7.83
N SER A 106 -5.97 -27.88 8.12
CA SER A 106 -5.38 -29.17 8.47
C SER A 106 -5.78 -29.67 9.87
N SER A 107 -5.95 -28.76 10.84
CA SER A 107 -6.34 -29.15 12.20
C SER A 107 -7.86 -29.23 12.40
N SER A 108 -8.36 -30.36 12.91
CA SER A 108 -9.75 -30.51 13.39
C SER A 108 -10.00 -29.89 14.76
N SER A 109 -8.93 -29.67 15.55
CA SER A 109 -8.97 -29.08 16.90
C SER A 109 -7.99 -27.92 16.98
N PRO A 110 -8.31 -26.80 17.68
CA PRO A 110 -7.37 -25.70 17.87
C PRO A 110 -6.21 -26.15 18.77
N GLY A 111 -5.12 -26.57 18.13
CA GLY A 111 -3.84 -26.81 18.80
C GLY A 111 -3.14 -25.50 19.19
N PRO A 112 -2.05 -25.58 19.98
CA PRO A 112 -1.21 -24.41 20.27
C PRO A 112 -0.71 -23.77 18.97
N ARG A 113 -0.64 -22.43 18.93
CA ARG A 113 -0.13 -21.70 17.77
C ARG A 113 1.31 -22.11 17.47
N CYS A 114 1.60 -22.47 16.21
CA CYS A 114 2.94 -22.81 15.79
C CYS A 114 3.87 -21.58 15.90
N PRO A 115 5.12 -21.74 16.40
CA PRO A 115 6.06 -20.63 16.58
C PRO A 115 6.39 -19.92 15.25
N TYR A 116 6.38 -20.66 14.14
CA TYR A 116 6.57 -20.11 12.79
C TYR A 116 5.49 -19.11 12.40
N LEU A 117 4.22 -19.38 12.76
CA LEU A 117 3.12 -18.47 12.48
C LEU A 117 3.25 -17.18 13.29
N SER A 118 3.66 -17.30 14.56
CA SER A 118 3.94 -16.13 15.41
C SER A 118 5.11 -15.30 14.88
N ALA A 119 6.16 -15.92 14.37
CA ALA A 119 7.29 -15.20 13.76
C ALA A 119 6.86 -14.41 12.52
N LEU A 120 6.05 -15.02 11.63
CA LEU A 120 5.49 -14.34 10.46
C LEU A 120 4.58 -13.17 10.86
N GLN A 121 3.78 -13.33 11.92
CA GLN A 121 2.92 -12.29 12.44
C GLN A 121 3.72 -11.09 12.98
N VAL A 122 4.78 -11.35 13.74
CA VAL A 122 5.67 -10.29 14.24
C VAL A 122 6.34 -9.56 13.09
N LEU A 123 6.80 -10.29 12.07
CA LEU A 123 7.37 -9.68 10.87
C LEU A 123 6.34 -8.78 10.18
N GLN A 124 5.11 -9.26 9.98
CA GLN A 124 4.03 -8.49 9.37
C GLN A 124 3.71 -7.22 10.19
N TRP A 125 3.65 -7.31 11.52
CA TRP A 125 3.44 -6.17 12.42
C TRP A 125 4.59 -5.16 12.43
N THR A 126 5.83 -5.56 12.16
CA THR A 126 6.95 -4.63 12.04
C THR A 126 6.97 -3.92 10.67
N VAL A 127 6.57 -4.62 9.62
CA VAL A 127 6.51 -4.07 8.25
C VAL A 127 5.31 -3.13 8.09
N ALA A 128 4.18 -3.41 8.75
CA ALA A 128 2.94 -2.64 8.58
C ALA A 128 3.09 -1.13 8.91
N PRO A 129 3.67 -0.71 10.05
CA PRO A 129 3.89 0.72 10.35
C PRO A 129 4.79 1.41 9.32
N ILE A 130 5.83 0.71 8.84
CA ILE A 130 6.75 1.23 7.83
C ILE A 130 6.00 1.44 6.51
N HIS A 131 5.17 0.47 6.12
CA HIS A 131 4.32 0.57 4.93
C HIS A 131 3.33 1.73 5.06
N TYR A 132 2.55 1.79 6.14
CA TYR A 132 1.53 2.83 6.35
C TYR A 132 2.15 4.24 6.39
N TYR A 133 3.29 4.40 7.05
CA TYR A 133 4.02 5.67 7.06
C TYR A 133 4.50 6.05 5.66
N SER A 134 5.11 5.11 4.94
CA SER A 134 5.64 5.33 3.59
C SER A 134 4.53 5.61 2.58
N TYR A 135 3.37 4.96 2.75
CA TYR A 135 2.18 5.13 1.93
C TYR A 135 1.53 6.50 2.17
N LYS A 136 1.30 6.89 3.43
CA LYS A 136 0.80 8.24 3.78
C LYS A 136 1.71 9.33 3.21
N ARG A 137 3.03 9.18 3.38
CA ARG A 137 4.00 10.15 2.86
C ARG A 137 3.99 10.22 1.34
N ALA A 138 3.82 9.10 0.64
CA ALA A 138 3.71 9.09 -0.81
C ALA A 138 2.41 9.75 -1.28
N ALA A 139 1.27 9.40 -0.69
CA ALA A 139 -0.01 10.04 -1.00
C ALA A 139 0.09 11.57 -0.86
N LEU A 140 0.57 12.07 0.28
CA LEU A 140 0.75 13.51 0.50
C LEU A 140 1.74 14.16 -0.49
N LYS A 141 2.80 13.46 -0.90
CA LYS A 141 3.77 13.99 -1.88
C LYS A 141 3.21 14.05 -3.30
N ILE A 142 2.35 13.10 -3.67
CA ILE A 142 1.63 13.14 -4.95
C ILE A 142 0.63 14.32 -4.89
N SER A 143 0.19 14.73 -3.69
CA SER A 143 -0.78 15.83 -3.50
C SER A 143 -0.27 17.21 -3.73
N ASP A 144 1.04 17.38 -3.81
CA ASP A 144 1.60 18.70 -3.96
C ASP A 144 1.25 19.25 -5.35
N PRO A 145 0.43 20.31 -5.46
CA PRO A 145 0.04 20.88 -6.76
C PRO A 145 1.24 21.41 -7.54
N ARG A 146 2.40 21.59 -6.88
CA ARG A 146 3.66 21.99 -7.51
C ARG A 146 4.20 20.92 -8.47
N LEU A 147 3.85 19.65 -8.28
CA LEU A 147 4.25 18.57 -9.19
C LEU A 147 3.55 18.64 -10.57
N TYR A 148 2.44 19.38 -10.66
CA TYR A 148 1.57 19.46 -11.84
C TYR A 148 1.57 20.85 -12.50
N ARG A 149 2.35 21.82 -11.97
CA ARG A 149 2.48 23.17 -12.53
C ARG A 149 3.73 23.27 -13.41
N ASP A 150 3.55 23.68 -14.66
CA ASP A 150 4.61 23.85 -15.67
C ASP A 150 5.74 24.79 -15.22
N ASP A 151 5.43 25.77 -14.36
CA ASP A 151 6.38 26.77 -13.85
C ASP A 151 7.59 26.15 -13.13
N TRP A 152 7.39 25.07 -12.37
CA TRP A 152 8.46 24.39 -11.63
C TRP A 152 9.35 23.57 -12.57
N ILE A 153 8.75 22.93 -13.58
CA ILE A 153 9.47 22.15 -14.61
C ILE A 153 10.37 23.08 -15.41
N ASN A 154 9.86 24.24 -15.82
CA ASN A 154 10.65 25.27 -16.52
C ASN A 154 11.83 25.76 -15.67
N HIS A 155 11.64 25.91 -14.36
CA HIS A 155 12.71 26.34 -13.45
C HIS A 155 13.81 25.27 -13.27
N GLN A 156 13.45 23.98 -13.26
CA GLN A 156 14.41 22.86 -13.20
C GLN A 156 15.14 22.67 -14.54
N LEU A 157 14.42 22.78 -15.67
CA LEU A 157 15.02 22.71 -17.00
C LEU A 157 16.05 23.81 -17.20
N ASN A 158 15.73 25.05 -16.78
CA ASN A 158 16.68 26.16 -16.86
C ASN A 158 17.92 25.93 -15.99
N HIS A 159 17.80 25.23 -14.87
CA HIS A 159 18.92 24.93 -13.97
C HIS A 159 19.84 23.81 -14.48
N MET A 160 19.33 22.89 -15.30
CA MET A 160 20.15 21.85 -15.97
C MET A 160 20.76 22.32 -17.28
N ARG A 161 20.31 23.47 -17.82
CA ARG A 161 20.82 24.06 -19.07
C ARG A 161 21.92 25.11 -18.84
N SER A 162 22.15 25.52 -17.59
CA SER A 162 23.26 26.39 -17.14
C SER A 162 24.42 25.55 -16.64
#